data_AF-A0A838R7M6-F1
#
_entry.id   AF-A0A838R7M6-F1
#
_cell.length_a   1.000
_cell.length_b   1.000
_cell.length_c   1.000
_cell.angle_alpha   90.00
_cell.angle_beta   90.00
_cell.angle_gamma   90.00
#
_symmetry.space_group_name_H-M   'P 1'
#
loop_
_entity.id
_entity.type
_entity.pdbx_description
1 polymer ?
#
loop_
_entity_poly.entity_id
_entity_poly.type
_entity_poly.pdbx_seq_one_letter_code
_entity_poly.pdbx_strand_id
1 'polypeptide(L)'
;EHNDIVIAEPSVSPKHAKLQRRETVWVLTDLNSANGTFVDGEPVTVESPLSPGSTLRFGDVAVLFEPLDDGVEPEPPAESRSARRTPIHAATPRPSGPPAWLIALLVILIAVVVYFLMSRS
;
A
#
# COMPACT_ATOMS: atom_id res chain seq x y z
N GLU A 1 7.55 -26.15 2.95
CA GLU A 1 7.29 -24.70 2.87
C GLU A 1 8.64 -24.00 2.96
N HIS A 2 9.08 -23.34 1.90
CA HIS A 2 10.43 -22.74 1.75
C HIS A 2 10.27 -21.30 1.24
N ASN A 3 11.07 -20.37 1.75
CA ASN A 3 11.16 -19.00 1.25
C ASN A 3 12.52 -18.83 0.57
N ASP A 4 12.51 -18.34 -0.66
CA ASP A 4 13.76 -18.12 -1.41
C ASP A 4 14.57 -16.95 -0.84
N ILE A 5 13.87 -15.94 -0.29
CA ILE A 5 14.46 -14.77 0.35
C ILE A 5 13.85 -14.62 1.75
N VAL A 6 14.71 -14.49 2.76
CA VAL A 6 14.30 -14.30 4.14
C VAL A 6 14.70 -12.90 4.60
N ILE A 7 13.71 -12.10 4.98
CA ILE A 7 13.91 -10.80 5.60
C ILE A 7 13.61 -10.98 7.10
N ALA A 8 14.65 -10.91 7.93
CA ALA A 8 14.57 -11.15 9.36
C ALA A 8 14.08 -9.92 10.13
N GLU A 9 12.90 -9.41 9.77
CA GLU A 9 12.31 -8.22 10.38
C GLU A 9 10.93 -8.54 10.99
N PRO A 10 10.60 -8.06 12.21
CA PRO A 10 9.33 -8.37 12.87
C PRO A 10 8.09 -7.89 12.09
N SER A 11 8.23 -6.83 11.29
CA SER A 11 7.14 -6.31 10.47
C SER A 11 6.89 -7.14 9.19
N VAL A 12 7.75 -8.11 8.89
CA VAL A 12 7.64 -8.97 7.71
C VAL A 12 7.04 -10.32 8.11
N SER A 13 5.82 -10.60 7.65
CA SER A 13 5.18 -11.92 7.80
C SER A 13 6.09 -13.08 7.34
N PRO A 14 6.04 -14.27 7.99
CA PRO A 14 6.82 -15.43 7.59
C PRO A 14 6.63 -15.88 6.14
N LYS A 15 5.43 -15.68 5.60
CA LYS A 15 5.12 -15.76 4.17
C LYS A 15 4.50 -14.43 3.76
N HIS A 16 5.33 -13.51 3.28
CA HIS A 16 4.89 -12.14 3.08
C HIS A 16 4.35 -11.91 1.68
N ALA A 17 5.18 -12.19 0.69
CA ALA A 17 4.89 -11.95 -0.70
C ALA A 17 5.55 -13.02 -1.57
N LYS A 18 5.06 -13.12 -2.79
CA LYS A 18 5.60 -14.00 -3.82
C LYS A 18 5.99 -13.14 -5.02
N LEU A 19 7.25 -13.23 -5.41
CA LEU A 19 7.76 -12.63 -6.64
C LEU A 19 7.84 -13.73 -7.70
N GLN A 20 7.20 -13.51 -8.85
CA GLN A 20 7.21 -14.47 -9.95
C GLN A 20 7.51 -13.76 -11.26
N ARG A 21 8.35 -14.39 -12.09
CA ARG A 21 8.52 -13.97 -13.48
C ARG A 21 7.51 -14.71 -14.36
N ARG A 22 6.69 -13.97 -15.10
CA ARG A 22 5.78 -14.49 -16.13
C ARG A 22 6.24 -13.99 -17.48
N GLU A 23 6.77 -14.90 -18.30
CA GLU A 23 7.37 -14.57 -19.59
C GLU A 23 8.48 -13.50 -19.42
N THR A 24 8.19 -12.25 -19.77
CA THR A 24 9.11 -11.11 -19.67
C THR A 24 8.81 -10.18 -18.49
N VAL A 25 7.69 -10.35 -17.79
CA VAL A 25 7.24 -9.41 -16.76
C VAL A 25 7.41 -10.02 -15.37
N TRP A 26 7.96 -9.24 -14.45
CA TRP A 26 8.01 -9.57 -13.04
C TRP A 26 6.70 -9.16 -12.36
N VAL A 27 6.15 -10.04 -11.53
CA VAL A 27 4.88 -9.82 -10.84
C VAL A 27 5.06 -10.11 -9.37
N LEU A 28 4.62 -9.17 -8.52
CA LEU A 28 4.60 -9.29 -7.08
C LEU A 28 3.17 -9.53 -6.60
N THR A 29 3.02 -10.52 -5.73
CA THR A 29 1.75 -10.91 -5.12
C THR A 29 1.89 -10.87 -3.60
N ASP A 30 1.03 -10.13 -2.90
CA ASP A 30 0.96 -10.19 -1.45
C ASP A 30 0.28 -11.50 -1.00
N LEU A 31 0.85 -12.17 0.00
CA LEU A 31 0.32 -13.44 0.53
C LEU A 31 -0.52 -13.21 1.80
N ASN A 32 -1.34 -12.16 1.78
CA ASN A 32 -2.15 -11.72 2.90
C ASN A 32 -1.28 -11.39 4.13
N SER A 33 -0.23 -10.60 3.89
CA SER A 33 0.72 -10.18 4.92
C SER A 33 0.06 -9.25 5.94
N ALA A 34 0.60 -9.20 7.16
CA ALA A 34 -0.02 -8.44 8.25
C ALA A 34 0.10 -6.92 8.04
N ASN A 35 1.24 -6.48 7.50
CA ASN A 35 1.56 -5.07 7.30
C ASN A 35 1.46 -4.62 5.84
N GLY A 36 1.15 -5.55 4.93
CA GLY A 36 0.97 -5.29 3.50
C GLY A 36 2.28 -5.23 2.72
N THR A 37 2.12 -5.41 1.41
CA THR A 37 3.15 -5.21 0.40
C THR A 37 2.81 -3.99 -0.45
N PHE A 38 3.81 -3.18 -0.81
CA PHE A 38 3.63 -1.98 -1.63
C PHE A 38 4.66 -1.94 -2.77
N VAL A 39 4.26 -1.37 -3.91
CA VAL A 39 5.12 -1.07 -5.06
C VAL A 39 5.01 0.42 -5.34
N ASP A 40 6.14 1.14 -5.28
CA ASP A 40 6.22 2.58 -5.49
C ASP A 40 5.23 3.40 -4.63
N GLY A 41 4.92 2.89 -3.44
CA GLY A 41 3.99 3.50 -2.48
C GLY A 41 2.54 3.03 -2.59
N GLU A 42 2.18 2.32 -3.66
CA GLU A 42 0.84 1.79 -3.88
C GLU A 42 0.70 0.37 -3.32
N PRO A 43 -0.39 0.04 -2.59
CA PRO A 43 -0.59 -1.28 -2.01
C PRO A 43 -0.88 -2.35 -3.07
N VAL A 44 -0.27 -3.52 -2.93
CA VAL A 44 -0.54 -4.69 -3.79
C VAL A 44 -1.82 -5.38 -3.30
N THR A 45 -2.87 -5.36 -4.13
CA THR A 45 -4.19 -5.92 -3.77
C THR A 45 -4.43 -7.33 -4.32
N VAL A 46 -3.94 -7.60 -5.54
CA VAL A 46 -4.06 -8.91 -6.19
C VAL A 46 -2.69 -9.32 -6.73
N GLU A 47 -2.23 -8.60 -7.76
CA GLU A 47 -0.92 -8.78 -8.37
C GLU A 47 -0.45 -7.41 -8.88
N SER A 48 0.84 -7.12 -8.77
CA SER A 48 1.42 -5.87 -9.24
C SER A 48 2.61 -6.16 -10.17
N PRO A 49 2.57 -5.74 -11.44
CA PRO A 49 3.72 -5.85 -12.33
C PRO A 49 4.84 -4.91 -11.86
N LEU A 50 6.09 -5.37 -11.93
CA LEU A 50 7.26 -4.63 -11.51
C LEU A 50 8.06 -4.15 -12.72
N SER A 51 8.54 -2.92 -12.63
CA SER A 51 9.53 -2.36 -13.56
C SER A 51 10.90 -2.31 -12.90
N PRO A 52 12.01 -2.45 -13.64
CA PRO A 52 13.34 -2.17 -13.12
C PRO A 52 13.38 -0.78 -12.45
N GLY A 53 13.99 -0.70 -11.28
CA GLY A 53 14.04 0.52 -10.46
C GLY A 53 12.82 0.74 -9.55
N SER A 54 11.78 -0.12 -9.60
CA SER A 54 10.65 -0.01 -8.67
C SER A 54 11.08 -0.23 -7.22
N THR A 55 10.53 0.57 -6.31
CA THR A 55 10.71 0.41 -4.86
C THR A 55 9.64 -0.49 -4.29
N LEU A 56 10.03 -1.65 -3.78
CA LEU A 56 9.14 -2.59 -3.11
C LEU A 56 9.21 -2.38 -1.61
N ARG A 57 8.08 -2.44 -0.91
CA ARG A 57 8.03 -2.37 0.54
C ARG A 57 7.27 -3.56 1.12
N PHE A 58 7.90 -4.24 2.07
CA PHE A 58 7.34 -5.38 2.82
C PHE A 58 7.28 -4.98 4.29
N GLY A 59 6.08 -4.68 4.81
CA GLY A 59 5.96 -4.03 6.11
C GLY A 59 6.75 -2.73 6.20
N ASP A 60 7.77 -2.69 7.06
CA ASP A 60 8.63 -1.51 7.25
C ASP A 60 9.93 -1.56 6.43
N VAL A 61 10.16 -2.63 5.67
CA VAL A 61 11.39 -2.84 4.90
C VAL A 61 11.18 -2.42 3.45
N ALA A 62 11.98 -1.46 2.97
CA ALA A 62 11.99 -1.06 1.57
C ALA A 62 13.22 -1.64 0.83
N VAL A 63 13.01 -2.14 -0.38
CA VAL A 63 14.04 -2.70 -1.25
C VAL A 63 13.88 -2.17 -2.68
N LEU A 64 14.99 -2.01 -3.39
CA LEU A 64 14.99 -1.64 -4.80
C LEU A 64 14.96 -2.91 -5.66
N PHE A 65 14.10 -2.92 -6.66
CA PHE A 65 14.02 -4.01 -7.63
C PHE A 65 14.90 -3.72 -8.85
N GLU A 66 16.03 -4.41 -8.97
CA GLU A 66 16.97 -4.32 -10.10
C GLU A 66 17.27 -5.73 -10.65
N PRO A 67 16.67 -6.13 -11.79
CA PRO A 67 16.99 -7.41 -12.42
C PRO A 67 18.39 -7.39 -13.07
N LEU A 68 19.24 -8.34 -12.68
CA LEU A 68 20.62 -8.51 -13.17
C LEU A 68 20.65 -9.18 -14.56
N ASP A 69 20.26 -8.42 -15.59
CA ASP A 69 20.25 -8.75 -17.03
C ASP A 69 19.06 -9.59 -17.56
N ASP A 70 18.26 -8.93 -18.41
CA ASP A 70 17.80 -9.37 -19.74
C ASP A 70 17.36 -8.07 -20.44
N GLY A 71 18.00 -7.65 -21.53
CA GLY A 71 17.79 -6.37 -22.23
C GLY A 71 16.40 -6.17 -22.86
N VAL A 72 15.34 -6.28 -22.06
CA VAL A 72 13.97 -5.94 -22.37
C VAL A 72 13.62 -4.81 -21.41
N GLU A 73 13.85 -3.58 -21.86
CA GLU A 73 13.15 -2.43 -21.30
C GLU A 73 11.66 -2.82 -21.27
N PRO A 74 10.99 -2.85 -20.10
CA PRO A 74 9.58 -3.13 -20.08
C PRO A 74 8.95 -2.09 -21.00
N GLU A 75 8.39 -2.53 -22.13
CA GLU A 75 7.48 -1.68 -22.90
C GLU A 75 6.52 -1.10 -21.85
N PRO A 76 6.54 0.24 -21.63
CA PRO A 76 5.67 0.84 -20.64
C PRO A 76 4.27 0.31 -20.91
N PRO A 77 3.49 -0.06 -19.88
CA PRO A 77 2.16 -0.63 -20.08
C PRO A 77 1.45 0.14 -21.18
N ALA A 78 0.90 -0.56 -22.16
CA ALA A 78 0.14 -0.03 -23.27
C ALA A 78 -1.15 0.72 -22.82
N GLU A 79 -1.15 1.32 -21.64
CA GLU A 79 -2.13 2.24 -21.10
C GLU A 79 -1.90 3.70 -21.52
N SER A 80 -0.89 4.00 -22.36
CA SER A 80 -0.77 5.34 -22.97
C SER A 80 -1.61 5.55 -24.24
N ARG A 81 -2.44 4.57 -24.66
CA ARG A 81 -3.31 4.73 -25.85
C ARG A 81 -4.78 4.39 -25.59
N SER A 82 -5.36 4.82 -24.48
CA SER A 82 -6.82 4.97 -24.41
C SER A 82 -7.29 5.96 -23.34
N ALA A 83 -6.96 7.25 -23.47
CA ALA A 83 -7.79 8.33 -22.94
C ALA A 83 -7.31 9.72 -23.38
N ARG A 84 -7.36 10.03 -24.69
CA ARG A 84 -7.59 11.42 -25.10
C ARG A 84 -9.06 11.61 -25.44
N ARG A 85 -9.89 11.61 -24.40
CA ARG A 85 -11.21 12.23 -24.32
C ARG A 85 -11.35 12.81 -22.90
N THR A 86 -11.05 14.12 -22.77
CA THR A 86 -11.69 15.16 -21.93
C THR A 86 -12.66 14.76 -20.80
N PRO A 87 -12.86 15.59 -19.76
CA PRO A 87 -11.99 16.56 -19.09
C PRO A 87 -11.79 16.16 -17.60
N ILE A 88 -11.00 16.98 -16.90
CA ILE A 88 -10.79 17.08 -15.46
C ILE A 88 -12.07 16.72 -14.65
N HIS A 89 -12.16 15.48 -14.17
CA HIS A 89 -12.95 15.15 -12.99
C HIS A 89 -11.93 14.83 -11.91
N ALA A 90 -11.71 15.81 -11.03
CA ALA A 90 -10.86 15.68 -9.87
C ALA A 90 -11.21 14.38 -9.13
N ALA A 91 -10.25 13.47 -9.03
CA ALA A 91 -10.30 12.42 -8.03
C ALA A 91 -10.48 13.14 -6.69
N THR A 92 -11.67 13.01 -6.09
CA THR A 92 -11.91 13.54 -4.76
C THR A 92 -10.88 12.90 -3.83
N PRO A 93 -10.14 13.68 -3.02
CA PRO A 93 -9.26 13.12 -2.01
C PRO A 93 -10.08 12.18 -1.13
N ARG A 94 -9.57 10.96 -0.94
CA ARG A 94 -10.09 9.99 0.04
C ARG A 94 -10.25 10.76 1.36
N PRO A 95 -11.41 10.79 2.02
CA PRO A 95 -11.57 11.58 3.24
C PRO A 95 -10.67 10.99 4.33
N SER A 96 -9.51 11.61 4.54
CA SER A 96 -8.69 11.44 5.75
C SER A 96 -9.33 12.26 6.86
N GLY A 97 -10.56 11.89 7.24
CA GLY A 97 -11.18 12.37 8.46
C GLY A 97 -10.57 11.63 9.65
N PRO A 98 -10.47 12.26 10.84
CA PRO A 98 -10.14 11.53 12.05
C PRO A 98 -11.11 10.35 12.18
N PRO A 99 -10.62 9.13 12.44
CA PRO A 99 -11.47 7.95 12.52
C PRO A 99 -12.61 8.19 13.52
N ALA A 100 -13.83 7.74 13.19
CA ALA A 100 -15.06 8.12 13.89
C ALA A 100 -15.04 7.93 15.42
N TRP A 101 -14.16 7.05 15.93
CA TRP A 101 -13.90 6.88 17.35
C TRP A 101 -13.32 8.14 18.03
N LEU A 102 -12.51 8.95 17.33
CA LEU A 102 -11.97 10.21 17.86
C LEU A 102 -13.08 11.25 18.08
N ILE A 103 -14.05 11.34 17.15
CA ILE A 103 -15.20 12.25 17.29
C ILE A 103 -16.09 11.79 18.44
N ALA A 104 -16.34 10.48 18.56
CA ALA A 104 -17.11 9.93 19.66
C ALA A 104 -16.45 10.21 21.03
N LEU A 105 -15.12 10.06 21.15
CA LEU A 105 -14.39 10.39 22.39
C LEU A 105 -14.48 11.89 22.75
N LEU A 106 -14.39 12.78 21.77
CA LEU A 106 -14.49 14.23 22.00
C LEU A 106 -15.89 14.63 22.50
N VAL A 107 -16.96 14.07 21.91
CA VAL A 107 -18.34 14.34 22.34
C VAL A 107 -18.58 13.84 23.76
N ILE A 108 -18.09 12.65 24.09
CA ILE A 108 -18.17 12.09 25.45
C ILE A 108 -17.43 12.98 26.44
N LEU A 109 -16.21 13.45 26.09
CA LEU A 109 -15.43 14.34 26.94
C LEU A 109 -16.16 15.66 27.22
N ILE A 110 -16.72 16.30 26.19
CA ILE A 110 -17.47 17.55 26.33
C ILE A 110 -18.72 17.33 27.20
N ALA A 111 -19.47 16.25 26.99
CA ALA A 111 -20.64 15.93 27.79
C ALA A 111 -20.29 15.72 29.27
N VAL A 112 -19.17 15.06 29.56
CA VAL A 112 -18.67 14.87 30.94
C VAL A 112 -18.28 16.22 31.57
N VAL A 113 -17.59 17.09 30.82
CA VAL A 113 -17.21 18.43 31.32
C VAL A 113 -18.43 19.29 31.60
N VAL A 114 -19.41 19.33 30.68
CA VAL A 114 -20.66 20.07 30.86
C VAL A 114 -21.45 19.52 32.04
N TYR A 115 -21.57 18.20 32.16
CA TYR A 115 -22.21 17.56 33.31
C TYR A 115 -21.53 17.95 34.63
N PHE A 116 -20.20 17.99 34.66
CA PHE A 116 -19.44 18.37 35.85
C PHE A 116 -19.55 19.86 36.19
N LEU A 117 -19.67 20.72 35.18
CA LEU A 117 -19.93 22.16 35.37
C LEU A 117 -21.35 22.43 35.86
N MET A 118 -22.34 21.70 35.34
CA MET A 118 -23.75 21.82 35.77
C MET A 118 -24.01 21.21 37.15
N SER A 119 -23.28 20.16 37.53
CA SER A 119 -23.38 19.55 38.86
C SER A 119 -22.55 20.27 39.93
N ARG A 120 -21.77 21.29 39.55
CA ARG A 120 -21.04 22.18 40.47
C ARG A 120 -21.74 23.53 40.71
N SER A 121 -22.93 23.75 40.15
CA SER A 121 -23.85 24.84 40.56
C SER A 121 -24.85 24.33 41.59
#